data_AF-A0A1S8IU84-F1
#
_entry.id   AF-A0A1S8IU84-F1
#
_cell.length_a   1.000
_cell.length_b   1.000
_cell.length_c   1.000
_cell.angle_alpha   90.00
_cell.angle_beta   90.00
_cell.angle_gamma   90.00
#
_symmetry.space_group_name_H-M   'P 1'
#
loop_
_entity.id
_entity.type
_entity.pdbx_description
1 polymer ?
#
loop_
_entity_poly.entity_id
_entity_poly.type
_entity_poly.pdbx_seq_one_letter_code
_entity_poly.pdbx_strand_id
1 'polypeptide(L)' 'LTAQYGVSRTTVRLALQELENRGSIYRRHGKGTFVSDIKKEAADLAGAYSFTEQMKGLGRKPHTRILSFEKLEADK' A
#
# COMPACT_ATOMS: atom_id res chain seq x y z
N LEU A 1 15.83 19.03 5.96
CA LEU A 1 15.69 17.96 6.97
C LEU A 1 16.50 18.24 8.25
N THR A 2 17.84 18.24 8.25
CA THR A 2 18.60 18.50 9.49
C THR A 2 18.31 19.88 10.10
N ALA A 3 18.38 20.95 9.30
CA ALA A 3 18.07 22.31 9.74
C ALA A 3 16.58 22.51 10.12
N GLN A 4 15.69 21.73 9.50
CA GLN A 4 14.24 21.83 9.71
C GLN A 4 13.81 21.14 11.01
N TYR A 5 14.44 20.03 11.37
CA TYR A 5 14.09 19.22 12.53
C TYR A 5 15.12 19.32 13.68
N GLY A 6 16.19 20.10 13.51
CA GLY A 6 17.23 20.27 14.52
C GLY A 6 18.03 19.00 14.85
N VAL A 7 18.03 18.00 13.96
CA VAL A 7 18.68 16.69 14.20
C VAL A 7 19.96 16.51 13.38
N SER A 8 20.81 15.59 13.86
CA SER A 8 22.07 15.26 13.17
C SER A 8 21.85 14.66 11.78
N ARG A 9 22.84 14.81 10.88
CA ARG A 9 22.83 14.15 9.56
C ARG A 9 22.70 12.63 9.67
N THR A 10 23.34 12.04 10.67
CA THR A 10 23.27 10.59 10.93
C THR A 10 21.85 10.16 11.26
N THR A 11 21.14 10.93 12.09
CA THR A 11 19.75 10.66 12.46
C THR A 11 18.82 10.72 11.24
N VAL A 12 18.97 11.75 10.39
CA VAL A 12 18.20 11.86 9.14
C VAL A 12 18.49 10.68 8.20
N ARG A 13 19.76 10.30 8.06
CA ARG A 13 20.16 9.18 7.19
C ARG A 13 19.55 7.86 7.67
N LEU A 14 19.58 7.59 8.98
CA LEU A 14 18.97 6.41 9.58
C LEU A 14 17.45 6.37 9.32
N ALA A 15 16.75 7.50 9.52
CA ALA A 15 15.32 7.57 9.28
C ALA A 15 14.94 7.32 7.80
N LEU A 16 15.70 7.90 6.86
CA LEU A 16 15.47 7.68 5.42
C LEU A 16 15.78 6.23 5.01
N GLN A 17 16.80 5.61 5.60
CA GLN A 17 17.12 4.21 5.35
C GLN A 17 16.01 3.28 5.86
N GLU A 18 15.44 3.58 7.03
CA GLU A 18 14.33 2.83 7.58
C GLU A 18 13.07 2.91 6.70
N LEU A 19 12.76 4.10 6.18
CA LEU A 19 11.64 4.29 5.24
C LEU A 19 11.87 3.58 3.90
N GLU A 20 13.12 3.53 3.43
CA GLU A 20 13.52 2.81 2.22
C GLU A 20 13.37 1.28 2.42
N ASN A 21 13.80 0.77 3.59
CA ASN A 21 13.64 -0.64 3.96
C ASN A 21 12.16 -1.07 4.03
N ARG A 22 11.27 -0.18 4.50
CA ARG A 22 9.82 -0.41 4.53
C ARG A 22 9.17 -0.33 3.15
N GLY A 23 9.94 -0.05 2.10
CA GLY A 23 9.44 0.12 0.74
C GLY A 23 8.58 1.37 0.56
N SER A 24 8.55 2.30 1.52
CA SER A 24 7.74 3.52 1.45
C SER A 24 8.37 4.60 0.57
N ILE A 25 9.70 4.56 0.41
CA ILE A 25 10.46 5.45 -0.46
C ILE A 25 11.56 4.64 -1.18
N TYR A 26 12.09 5.18 -2.27
CA TYR A 26 13.22 4.61 -2.99
C TYR A 26 14.23 5.68 -3.42
N ARG A 27 15.51 5.34 -3.50
CA ARG A 27 16.56 6.26 -3.96
C ARG A 27 16.91 6.04 -5.42
N ARG A 28 16.97 7.13 -6.20
CA ARG A 28 17.58 7.14 -7.53
C ARG A 28 18.95 7.80 -7.44
N HIS A 29 20.00 7.05 -7.77
CA HIS A 29 21.37 7.56 -7.74
C HIS A 29 21.50 8.87 -8.53
N GLY A 30 22.13 9.88 -7.94
CA GLY A 30 22.28 11.23 -8.53
C GLY A 30 21.00 12.06 -8.67
N LYS A 31 19.82 11.53 -8.32
CA LYS A 31 18.52 12.21 -8.51
C LYS A 31 17.74 12.43 -7.22
N GLY A 32 18.11 11.75 -6.14
CA GLY A 32 17.49 11.93 -4.82
C GLY A 32 16.58 10.79 -4.42
N THR A 33 15.66 11.08 -3.49
CA THR A 33 14.76 10.09 -2.87
C THR A 33 13.32 10.42 -3.23
N PHE A 34 12.57 9.41 -3.64
CA PHE A 34 11.20 9.53 -4.16
C PHE A 34 10.26 8.64 -3.35
N VAL A 35 8.98 9.01 -3.28
CA VAL A 35 7.95 8.20 -2.61
C VAL A 35 7.64 6.99 -3.48
N SER A 36 7.65 5.80 -2.88
CA SER A 36 7.23 4.59 -3.56
C SER A 36 5.73 4.64 -3.77
N ASP A 37 5.28 4.30 -4.97
CA ASP A 37 3.87 4.09 -5.22
C ASP A 37 3.41 2.95 -4.30
N ILE A 38 2.40 3.17 -3.47
CA ILE A 38 1.78 2.11 -2.68
C ILE A 38 1.24 1.16 -3.73
N LYS A 39 1.97 0.08 -4.01
CA LYS A 39 1.39 -1.09 -4.64
C LYS A 39 0.33 -1.55 -3.64
N LYS A 40 -0.87 -1.00 -3.75
CA LYS A 40 -2.07 -1.80 -3.66
C LYS A 40 -1.72 -2.92 -4.62
N GLU A 41 -1.37 -4.09 -4.08
CA GLU A 41 -1.51 -5.32 -4.83
C GLU A 41 -2.90 -5.17 -5.43
N ALA A 42 -2.95 -4.82 -6.71
CA ALA A 42 -4.19 -4.70 -7.42
C ALA A 42 -4.73 -6.11 -7.26
N ALA A 43 -5.72 -6.28 -6.38
CA ALA A 43 -6.50 -7.49 -6.38
C ALA A 43 -6.91 -7.60 -7.84
N ASP A 44 -6.44 -8.64 -8.52
CA ASP A 44 -6.83 -8.91 -9.87
C ASP A 44 -8.32 -9.25 -9.81
N LEU A 45 -9.16 -8.22 -9.86
CA LEU A 45 -10.61 -8.31 -9.78
C LEU A 45 -11.18 -8.96 -11.05
N ALA A 46 -10.35 -9.17 -12.09
CA ALA A 46 -10.74 -9.80 -13.34
C ALA A 46 -10.63 -11.33 -13.30
N GLY A 47 -9.92 -11.90 -12.32
CA GLY A 47 -9.89 -13.33 -12.10
C GLY A 47 -11.14 -13.79 -11.35
N ALA A 48 -11.83 -14.81 -11.87
CA ALA A 48 -12.95 -15.49 -11.22
C ALA A 48 -12.52 -16.28 -9.96
N TYR A 49 -11.76 -15.64 -9.07
CA TYR A 49 -11.30 -16.19 -7.82
C TYR A 49 -12.13 -15.59 -6.69
N SER A 50 -12.61 -16.46 -5.81
CA SER A 50 -13.24 -16.04 -4.57
C SER A 50 -12.31 -15.07 -3.83
N PHE A 51 -12.72 -13.81 -3.67
CA PHE A 51 -12.00 -12.77 -2.92
C PHE A 51 -11.56 -13.28 -1.54
N THR A 52 -12.41 -14.10 -0.92
CA THR A 52 -12.14 -14.78 0.35
C THR A 52 -10.91 -15.68 0.28
N GLU A 53 -10.76 -16.49 -0.77
CA GLU A 53 -9.63 -17.42 -0.92
C GLU A 53 -8.34 -16.69 -1.24
N GLN A 54 -8.41 -15.62 -2.04
CA GLN A 54 -7.25 -14.76 -2.31
C GLN A 54 -6.72 -14.11 -1.02
N MET A 55 -7.62 -13.53 -0.22
CA MET A 55 -7.22 -12.91 1.05
C MET A 55 -6.65 -13.93 2.03
N LYS A 56 -7.21 -15.16 2.09
CA LYS A 56 -6.63 -16.26 2.88
C LYS A 56 -5.24 -16.68 2.39
N GLY A 57 -5.03 -16.80 1.07
CA GLY A 57 -3.73 -17.14 0.48
C GLY A 57 -2.63 -16.12 0.77
N LEU A 58 -3.01 -14.84 0.93
CA LEU A 58 -2.13 -13.77 1.38
C LEU A 58 -1.94 -13.72 2.91
N GLY A 59 -2.47 -14.72 3.65
CA GLY A 59 -2.41 -14.77 5.11
C GLY A 59 -3.30 -13.75 5.83
N ARG A 60 -4.22 -13.10 5.10
CA ARG A 60 -5.16 -12.11 5.66
C ARG A 60 -6.46 -12.77 6.08
N LYS A 61 -7.20 -12.13 6.99
CA LYS A 61 -8.54 -12.57 7.43
C LYS A 61 -9.62 -11.78 6.68
N PRO A 62 -10.26 -12.34 5.64
CA PRO A 62 -11.33 -11.66 4.93
C PRO A 62 -12.56 -11.48 5.84
N HIS A 63 -13.22 -10.34 5.72
CA HIS A 63 -14.51 -10.07 6.36
C HIS A 63 -15.42 -9.39 5.35
N THR A 64 -16.67 -9.84 5.27
CA THR A 64 -17.70 -9.27 4.41
C THR A 64 -18.74 -8.56 5.26
N ARG A 65 -19.02 -7.29 4.93
CA ARG A 65 -20.11 -6.52 5.49
C ARG A 65 -21.03 -6.09 4.36
N ILE A 66 -22.27 -6.57 4.37
CA ILE A 66 -23.31 -6.14 3.41
C ILE A 66 -23.75 -4.73 3.82
N LEU A 67 -23.58 -3.77 2.92
CA LEU A 67 -23.98 -2.37 3.16
C LEU A 67 -25.42 -2.10 2.72
N SER A 68 -25.83 -2.72 1.62
CA SER A 68 -27.19 -2.68 1.08
C SER A 68 -27.47 -3.97 0.32
N PHE A 69 -28.72 -4.41 0.34
CA PHE A 69 -29.20 -5.55 -0.43
C PHE A 69 -30.62 -5.26 -0.88
N GLU A 70 -30.80 -5.00 -2.16
CA GLU A 70 -32.08 -4.65 -2.75
C GLU A 70 -32.28 -5.44 -4.03
N LYS A 71 -33.49 -5.96 -4.24
CA LYS A 71 -33.88 -6.60 -5.49
C LYS A 71 -34.42 -5.51 -6.42
N LEU A 72 -33.68 -5.22 -7.48
CA LEU A 72 -34.08 -4.28 -8.52
C LEU A 72 -34.71 -5.05 -9.69
N GLU A 73 -35.81 -4.52 -10.22
CA GLU A 73 -36.35 -4.94 -11.50
C GLU A 73 -35.40 -4.50 -12.62
N ALA A 74 -35.22 -5.34 -13.64
CA ALA A 74 -34.37 -4.99 -14.77
C ALA A 74 -34.97 -3.81 -15.54
N ASP A 75 -34.11 -2.91 -16.00
CA ASP A 75 -34.48 -1.92 -17.00
C ASP A 75 -34.85 -2.61 -18.32
N LYS A 76 -35.77 -1.98 -19.06
CA LYS A 76 -36.32 -2.52 -20.31
C LYS A 76 -35.35 -2.40 -21.48
#